data_AF-A0A3B8Z792-F1
#
_entry.id   AF-A0A3B8Z792-F1
#
_cell.length_a   1.000
_cell.length_b   1.000
_cell.length_c   1.000
_cell.angle_alpha   90.00
_cell.angle_beta   90.00
_cell.angle_gamma   90.00
#
_symmetry.space_group_name_H-M   'P 1'
#
loop_
_entity.id
_entity.type
_entity.pdbx_description
1 polymer ?
#
loop_
_entity_poly.entity_id
_entity_poly.type
_entity_poly.pdbx_seq_one_letter_code
_entity_poly.pdbx_strand_id
1 'polypeptide(L)' 'SHLELVAEDLRLAQNHLSTITGEFTSDDLLGEIFSSFCIGK' A
#
# COMPACT_ATOMS: atom_id res chain seq x y z
N SER A 1 22.22 0.82 -10.65
CA SER A 1 22.42 -0.63 -10.70
C SER A 1 22.08 -1.33 -9.39
N HIS A 2 22.83 -1.20 -8.27
CA HIS A 2 22.52 -1.99 -7.05
C HIS A 2 21.18 -1.60 -6.38
N LEU A 3 20.86 -0.30 -6.34
CA LEU A 3 19.61 0.18 -5.74
C LEU A 3 18.36 -0.31 -6.50
N GLU A 4 18.46 -0.51 -7.82
CA GLU A 4 17.35 -1.00 -8.64
C GLU A 4 17.03 -2.46 -8.32
N LEU A 5 18.05 -3.29 -8.11
CA LEU A 5 17.88 -4.69 -7.70
C LEU A 5 17.24 -4.77 -6.31
N VAL A 6 17.70 -3.94 -5.36
CA VAL A 6 17.12 -3.89 -4.01
C VAL A 6 15.67 -3.43 -4.06
N ALA A 7 15.35 -2.42 -4.89
CA ALA A 7 13.97 -1.97 -5.06
C ALA A 7 13.07 -3.07 -5.63
N GLU A 8 13.57 -3.87 -6.58
CA GLU A 8 12.83 -5.00 -7.13
C GLU A 8 12.61 -6.12 -6.10
N ASP A 9 13.63 -6.48 -5.33
CA ASP A 9 13.51 -7.49 -4.27
C ASP A 9 12.48 -7.05 -3.22
N LEU A 10 12.48 -5.77 -2.83
CA LEU A 10 11.48 -5.21 -1.91
C LEU A 10 10.08 -5.25 -2.50
N ARG A 11 9.92 -4.96 -3.79
CA ARG A 11 8.62 -5.02 -4.49
C ARG A 11 8.07 -6.45 -4.49
N LEU A 12 8.91 -7.45 -4.78
CA LEU A 12 8.52 -8.85 -4.74
C LEU A 12 8.15 -9.31 -3.32
N ALA A 13 8.95 -8.94 -2.33
CA ALA A 13 8.67 -9.25 -0.93
C ALA A 13 7.32 -8.66 -0.49
N GLN A 14 7.05 -7.40 -0.84
CA GLN A 14 5.78 -6.73 -0.54
C GLN A 14 4.59 -7.46 -1.19
N ASN A 15 4.70 -7.87 -2.46
CA ASN A 15 3.66 -8.64 -3.14
C ASN A 15 3.36 -9.97 -2.44
N HIS A 16 4.40 -10.71 -2.02
CA HIS A 16 4.21 -11.96 -1.28
C HIS A 16 3.52 -11.75 0.06
N LEU A 17 3.90 -10.70 0.79
CA LEU A 17 3.24 -10.35 2.06
C LEU A 17 1.77 -10.02 1.85
N SER A 18 1.43 -9.24 0.82
CA SER A 18 0.03 -8.91 0.47
C SER A 18 -0.84 -10.15 0.21
N THR A 19 -0.27 -11.27 -0.25
CA THR A 19 -1.05 -12.52 -0.41
C THR A 19 -1.51 -13.13 0.92
N ILE A 20 -0.84 -12.79 2.03
CA ILE A 20 -1.14 -13.28 3.38
C ILE A 20 -1.98 -12.25 4.13
N THR A 21 -1.61 -10.97 4.03
CA THR A 21 -2.23 -9.89 4.82
C THR A 21 -3.45 -9.28 4.14
N GLY A 22 -3.67 -9.56 2.85
CA GLY A 22 -4.58 -8.79 2.00
C GLY A 22 -3.86 -7.60 1.36
N GLU A 23 -4.44 -7.10 0.28
CA GLU A 23 -3.97 -5.91 -0.44
C GLU A 23 -4.43 -4.64 0.27
N PHE A 24 -3.56 -3.64 0.32
CA PHE A 24 -3.89 -2.28 0.76
C PHE A 24 -3.78 -1.34 -0.44
N THR A 25 -4.92 -0.82 -0.86
CA THR A 25 -5.07 -0.03 -2.09
C THR A 25 -5.01 1.47 -1.80
N SER A 26 -4.86 2.26 -2.86
CA SER A 26 -5.00 3.71 -2.76
C SER A 26 -6.38 4.12 -2.25
N ASP A 27 -7.43 3.37 -2.55
CA ASP A 27 -8.79 3.67 -2.07
C ASP A 27 -8.92 3.43 -0.57
N ASP A 28 -8.28 2.39 -0.03
CA ASP A 28 -8.21 2.15 1.42
C ASP A 28 -7.49 3.30 2.13
N LEU A 29 -6.38 3.78 1.55
CA LEU A 29 -5.66 4.95 2.07
C LEU A 29 -6.51 6.21 2.06
N LEU A 30 -7.21 6.48 0.95
CA LEU A 30 -8.10 7.64 0.85
C LEU A 30 -9.27 7.51 1.84
N GLY A 31 -9.81 6.30 2.00
CA GLY A 31 -10.82 5.97 3.01
C GLY A 31 -10.35 6.33 4.42
N GLU A 32 -9.15 5.91 4.82
CA GLU A 32 -8.58 6.24 6.13
C GLU A 32 -8.36 7.75 6.32
N ILE A 33 -7.76 8.42 5.33
CA ILE A 33 -7.53 9.87 5.37
C ILE A 33 -8.84 10.63 5.57
N PHE A 34 -9.90 10.24 4.85
CA PHE A 34 -11.17 10.95 4.87
C PHE A 34 -12.19 10.40 5.87
N SER A 35 -11.92 9.28 6.54
CA SER A 35 -12.81 8.65 7.55
C SER A 35 -13.21 9.59 8.69
N SER A 36 -12.37 10.58 9.00
CA SER A 36 -12.57 11.58 10.06
C SER A 36 -13.21 12.88 9.57
N PHE A 37 -13.42 13.03 8.26
CA PHE A 37 -14.07 14.22 7.72
C PHE A 37 -15.57 14.06 7.93
N CYS A 38 -16.18 14.94 8.72
CA CYS A 38 -17.62 14.95 8.93
C CYS A 38 -18.36 14.89 7.59
N ILE A 39 -19.37 14.02 7.49
CA ILE A 39 -20.21 13.85 6.30
C ILE A 39 -20.77 15.23 5.91
N GLY A 40 -20.33 15.76 4.76
CA GLY A 40 -20.81 17.03 4.22
C GLY A 40 -19.75 18.12 3.97
N LYS A 41 -18.46 17.79 3.81
CA LYS A 41 -17.52 18.69 3.12
C LYS A 41 -17.60 18.54 1.61
#